data_AF-A0A073J579-F1
#
_entry.id   AF-A0A073J579-F1
#
_cell.length_a   1.000
_cell.length_b   1.000
_cell.length_c   1.000
_cell.angle_alpha   90.00
_cell.angle_beta   90.00
_cell.angle_gamma   90.00
#
_symmetry.space_group_name_H-M   'P 1'
#
loop_
_entity.id
_entity.type
_entity.pdbx_description
1 polymer ?
#
loop_
_entity_poly.entity_id
_entity_poly.type
_entity_poly.pdbx_seq_one_letter_code
_entity_poly.pdbx_strand_id
1 'polypeptide(L)'
;MTTAATFNRTAIMTHAWETVRRANVALYGLRTILRRALRAAWSEAKHKLAIAQVEQQSKAQSPEVARTREAIAALEGKDRWTQADYARIGVLRAALRAAEDHEAAAPDYNEKRNLIASAGGRFCAVTFTKADGTERTMQVKPATLQHHIKGDNATDAGKRAAQTRKARHPHLQPVWDANARAPRSVNLATILRIAVDGIVHEYRA
;
A
#
# COMPACT_ATOMS: atom_id res chain seq x y z
N MET A 1 -19.44 5.59 4.28
CA MET A 1 -19.98 5.76 5.64
C MET A 1 -18.87 5.47 6.63
N THR A 2 -18.33 6.50 7.27
CA THR A 2 -17.26 6.38 8.27
C THR A 2 -17.84 5.84 9.57
N THR A 3 -17.66 4.55 9.84
CA THR A 3 -17.92 3.98 11.18
C THR A 3 -16.93 4.62 12.15
N ALA A 4 -17.36 5.67 12.84
CA ALA A 4 -16.62 6.23 13.97
C ALA A 4 -16.32 5.09 14.94
N ALA A 5 -15.04 4.84 15.21
CA ALA A 5 -14.60 3.84 16.18
C ALA A 5 -15.34 4.12 17.49
N THR A 6 -16.33 3.28 17.79
CA THR A 6 -17.29 3.57 18.85
C THR A 6 -16.64 3.19 20.17
N PHE A 7 -16.30 4.17 20.99
CA PHE A 7 -15.77 3.94 22.33
C PHE A 7 -16.75 3.08 23.14
N ASN A 8 -16.28 1.95 23.67
CA ASN A 8 -17.07 1.10 24.55
C ASN A 8 -17.22 1.77 25.93
N ARG A 9 -18.31 2.53 26.10
CA ARG A 9 -18.61 3.27 27.34
C ARG A 9 -18.71 2.36 28.55
N THR A 10 -19.22 1.15 28.39
CA THR A 10 -19.32 0.14 29.46
C THR A 10 -17.93 -0.25 29.96
N ALA A 11 -16.99 -0.54 29.04
CA ALA A 11 -15.61 -0.87 29.42
C ALA A 11 -14.90 0.28 30.16
N ILE A 12 -15.12 1.53 29.73
CA ILE A 12 -14.56 2.71 30.39
C ILE A 12 -15.12 2.85 31.82
N MET A 13 -16.43 2.67 32.00
CA MET A 13 -17.06 2.73 33.31
C MET A 13 -16.58 1.61 34.23
N THR A 14 -16.45 0.38 33.71
CA THR A 14 -15.93 -0.76 34.47
C THR A 14 -14.50 -0.50 34.97
N HIS A 15 -13.62 -0.01 34.08
CA HIS A 15 -12.23 0.31 34.44
C HIS A 15 -12.13 1.44 35.49
N ALA A 16 -12.98 2.46 35.37
CA ALA A 16 -13.05 3.52 36.36
C ALA A 16 -13.51 2.98 37.74
N TRP A 17 -14.51 2.10 37.76
CA TRP A 17 -14.99 1.48 39.01
C TRP A 17 -14.00 0.49 39.63
N GLU A 18 -13.21 -0.22 38.83
CA GLU A 18 -12.09 -1.03 39.34
C GLU A 18 -11.06 -0.16 40.06
N THR A 19 -10.73 1.00 39.50
CA THR A 19 -9.81 1.95 40.11
C THR A 19 -10.39 2.51 41.43
N VAL A 20 -11.68 2.83 41.45
CA VAL A 20 -12.37 3.32 42.65
C VAL A 20 -12.40 2.26 43.75
N ARG A 21 -12.66 1.00 43.41
CA ARG A 21 -12.70 -0.13 44.37
C ARG A 21 -11.35 -0.41 45.03
N ARG A 22 -10.24 -0.09 44.35
CA ARG A 22 -8.88 -0.23 44.90
C ARG A 22 -8.41 0.99 45.70
N ALA A 23 -9.14 2.10 45.62
CA ALA A 23 -8.76 3.35 46.26
C ALA A 23 -9.35 3.49 47.66
N ASN A 24 -8.66 4.21 48.54
CA ASN A 24 -9.19 4.51 49.87
C ASN A 24 -10.24 5.65 49.81
N VAL A 25 -11.49 5.25 49.58
CA VAL A 25 -12.63 6.17 49.42
C VAL A 25 -12.94 6.94 50.69
N ALA A 26 -12.67 6.37 51.87
CA ALA A 26 -12.91 7.03 53.16
C ALA A 26 -12.01 8.26 53.36
N LEU A 27 -10.81 8.25 52.79
CA LEU A 27 -9.82 9.33 52.96
C LEU A 27 -10.03 10.50 51.98
N TYR A 28 -10.41 10.22 50.74
CA TYR A 28 -10.44 11.23 49.65
C TYR A 28 -11.83 11.52 49.08
N GLY A 29 -12.86 10.77 49.51
CA GLY A 29 -14.24 10.91 49.05
C GLY A 29 -14.50 10.32 47.66
N LEU A 30 -15.66 9.66 47.52
CA LEU A 30 -16.04 8.93 46.31
C LEU A 30 -16.04 9.79 45.04
N ARG A 31 -16.59 11.01 45.13
CA ARG A 31 -16.73 11.91 43.98
C ARG A 31 -15.38 12.30 43.39
N THR A 32 -14.38 12.54 44.23
CA THR A 32 -13.03 12.94 43.81
C THR A 32 -12.32 11.79 43.11
N ILE A 33 -12.37 10.60 43.71
CA ILE A 33 -11.73 9.39 43.17
C ILE A 33 -12.40 8.99 41.86
N LEU A 34 -13.73 8.94 41.81
CA LEU A 34 -14.47 8.55 40.61
C LEU A 34 -14.21 9.51 39.44
N ARG A 35 -14.17 10.83 39.70
CA ARG A 35 -13.83 11.82 38.67
C ARG A 35 -12.43 11.61 38.09
N ARG A 36 -11.43 11.33 38.94
CA ARG A 36 -10.06 11.05 38.49
C ARG A 36 -9.98 9.74 37.71
N ALA A 37 -10.61 8.68 38.22
CA ALA A 37 -10.65 7.37 37.60
C ALA A 37 -11.32 7.42 36.21
N LEU A 38 -12.43 8.14 36.07
CA LEU A 38 -13.10 8.32 34.76
C LEU A 38 -12.22 9.08 33.76
N ARG A 39 -11.53 10.14 34.20
CA ARG A 39 -10.60 10.87 33.33
C ARG A 39 -9.44 9.99 32.86
N ALA A 40 -8.85 9.20 33.77
CA ALA A 40 -7.79 8.27 33.44
C ALA A 40 -8.26 7.19 32.47
N ALA A 41 -9.39 6.52 32.77
CA ALA A 41 -9.96 5.48 31.91
C ALA A 41 -10.32 6.00 30.51
N TRP A 42 -10.82 7.23 30.41
CA TRP A 42 -11.09 7.88 29.12
C TRP A 42 -9.81 8.20 28.34
N SER A 43 -8.78 8.71 29.02
CA SER A 43 -7.47 8.98 28.42
C SER A 43 -6.83 7.70 27.89
N GLU A 44 -6.89 6.62 28.67
CA GLU A 44 -6.35 5.32 28.29
C GLU A 44 -7.12 4.70 27.11
N ALA A 45 -8.46 4.79 27.11
CA ALA A 45 -9.27 4.31 26.00
C ALA A 45 -8.94 5.04 24.68
N LYS A 46 -8.71 6.36 24.74
CA LYS A 46 -8.22 7.15 23.60
C LYS A 46 -6.85 6.69 23.13
N HIS A 47 -5.93 6.48 24.06
CA HIS A 47 -4.57 6.01 23.74
C HIS A 47 -4.59 4.62 23.08
N LYS A 48 -5.40 3.68 23.60
CA LYS A 48 -5.56 2.34 23.02
C LYS A 48 -6.11 2.39 21.60
N LEU A 49 -7.12 3.23 21.33
CA LEU A 49 -7.63 3.41 19.97
C LEU A 49 -6.59 4.05 19.05
N ALA A 50 -5.82 5.04 19.52
CA ALA A 50 -4.76 5.65 18.74
C ALA A 50 -3.69 4.61 18.35
N ILE A 51 -3.24 3.78 19.31
CA ILE A 51 -2.32 2.67 19.03
C ILE A 51 -2.92 1.70 18.02
N ALA A 52 -4.16 1.25 18.23
CA ALA A 52 -4.81 0.29 17.34
C ALA A 52 -4.98 0.83 15.91
N GLN A 53 -5.25 2.13 15.76
CA GLN A 53 -5.30 2.79 14.45
C GLN A 53 -3.93 2.83 13.79
N VAL A 54 -2.88 3.17 14.53
CA VAL A 54 -1.50 3.14 14.03
C VAL A 54 -1.09 1.72 13.63
N GLU A 55 -1.45 0.71 14.42
CA GLU A 55 -1.20 -0.70 14.10
C GLU A 55 -1.99 -1.19 12.88
N GLN A 56 -3.24 -0.75 12.71
CA GLN A 56 -4.03 -1.07 11.52
C GLN A 56 -3.44 -0.39 10.27
N GLN A 57 -3.03 0.88 10.40
CA GLN A 57 -2.38 1.61 9.32
C GLN A 57 -1.03 0.98 8.96
N SER A 58 -0.24 0.53 9.93
CA SER A 58 1.03 -0.15 9.65
C SER A 58 0.85 -1.53 9.03
N LYS A 59 -0.19 -2.28 9.41
CA LYS A 59 -0.55 -3.56 8.76
C LYS A 59 -1.07 -3.38 7.33
N ALA A 60 -1.73 -2.26 7.03
CA ALA A 60 -2.26 -1.95 5.71
C ALA A 60 -1.20 -1.38 4.76
N GLN A 61 -0.15 -0.76 5.28
CA GLN A 61 0.93 -0.16 4.49
C GLN A 61 1.87 -1.21 3.92
N SER A 62 2.40 -0.96 2.73
CA SER A 62 3.49 -1.74 2.16
C SER A 62 4.69 -1.72 3.11
N PRO A 63 5.42 -2.85 3.26
CA PRO A 63 6.63 -2.90 4.06
C PRO A 63 7.70 -1.90 3.58
N GLU A 64 7.64 -1.45 2.33
CA GLU A 64 8.54 -0.42 1.79
C GLU A 64 8.23 0.99 2.32
N VAL A 65 6.94 1.36 2.40
CA VAL A 65 6.48 2.63 2.98
C VAL A 65 6.85 2.70 4.46
N ALA A 66 6.60 1.61 5.21
CA ALA A 66 6.94 1.52 6.62
C ALA A 66 8.45 1.72 6.86
N ARG A 67 9.31 0.98 6.14
CA ARG A 67 10.78 1.13 6.24
C ARG A 67 11.25 2.54 5.90
N THR A 68 10.64 3.17 4.90
CA THR A 68 11.02 4.52 4.47
C THR A 68 10.63 5.55 5.53
N ARG A 69 9.45 5.43 6.15
CA ARG A 69 9.02 6.27 7.27
C ARG A 69 9.88 6.07 8.51
N GLU A 70 10.24 4.83 8.85
CA GLU A 70 11.17 4.54 9.94
C GLU A 70 12.55 5.19 9.71
N ALA A 71 13.07 5.12 8.48
CA ALA A 71 14.33 5.76 8.12
C ALA A 71 14.26 7.29 8.21
N ILE A 72 13.11 7.89 7.86
CA ILE A 72 12.84 9.32 8.05
C ILE A 72 12.84 9.67 9.53
N ALA A 73 12.07 8.93 10.34
CA ALA A 73 11.97 9.16 11.79
C ALA A 73 13.34 9.02 12.49
N ALA A 74 14.16 8.06 12.07
CA ALA A 74 15.51 7.89 12.60
C ALA A 74 16.44 9.06 12.28
N LEU A 75 16.27 9.72 11.12
CA LEU A 75 17.01 10.95 10.81
C LEU A 75 16.45 12.16 11.57
N GLU A 76 15.12 12.26 11.67
CA GLU A 76 14.45 13.37 12.36
C GLU A 76 14.70 13.34 13.89
N GLY A 77 14.95 12.17 14.47
CA GLY A 77 15.34 12.01 15.87
C GLY A 77 16.81 12.38 16.19
N LYS A 78 17.63 12.78 15.21
CA LYS A 78 19.00 13.23 15.47
C LYS A 78 19.04 14.66 16.01
N ASP A 79 19.78 14.88 17.08
CA ASP A 79 19.97 16.22 17.68
C ASP A 79 20.66 17.23 16.74
N ARG A 80 21.53 16.75 15.85
CA ARG A 80 22.22 17.59 14.85
C ARG A 80 22.29 16.88 13.52
N TRP A 81 21.98 17.61 12.45
CA TRP A 81 22.00 17.08 11.09
C TRP A 81 23.28 17.49 10.38
N THR A 82 23.89 16.51 9.69
CA THR A 82 25.00 16.75 8.76
C THR A 82 24.50 17.07 7.37
N GLN A 83 25.37 17.58 6.49
CA GLN A 83 25.02 17.82 5.08
C GLN A 83 24.51 16.55 4.38
N ALA A 84 25.07 15.38 4.72
CA ALA A 84 24.63 14.09 4.19
C ALA A 84 23.20 13.73 4.67
N ASP A 85 22.83 14.12 5.88
CA ASP A 85 21.47 13.90 6.41
C ASP A 85 20.44 14.74 5.64
N TYR A 86 20.76 16.01 5.34
CA TYR A 86 19.90 16.89 4.53
C TYR A 86 19.70 16.35 3.10
N ALA A 87 20.75 15.81 2.47
CA ALA A 87 20.59 15.16 1.16
C ALA A 87 19.73 13.90 1.26
N ARG A 88 19.98 13.08 2.29
CA ARG A 88 19.29 11.79 2.49
C ARG A 88 17.81 11.97 2.80
N ILE A 89 17.42 12.94 3.61
CA ILE A 89 16.00 13.18 3.95
C ILE A 89 15.20 13.60 2.71
N GLY A 90 15.80 14.37 1.79
CA GLY A 90 15.16 14.73 0.51
C GLY A 90 14.86 13.50 -0.34
N VAL A 91 15.85 12.60 -0.48
CA VAL A 91 15.69 11.33 -1.21
C VAL A 91 14.62 10.45 -0.56
N LEU A 92 14.64 10.30 0.77
CA LEU A 92 13.67 9.47 1.49
C LEU A 92 12.24 10.01 1.36
N ARG A 93 12.04 11.33 1.43
CA ARG A 93 10.72 11.96 1.26
C ARG A 93 10.20 11.80 -0.17
N ALA A 94 11.07 11.93 -1.17
CA ALA A 94 10.70 11.68 -2.56
C ALA A 94 10.32 10.20 -2.79
N ALA A 95 11.10 9.27 -2.22
CA ALA A 95 10.80 7.84 -2.27
C ALA A 95 9.48 7.50 -1.56
N LEU A 96 9.21 8.11 -0.41
CA LEU A 96 7.95 7.93 0.31
C LEU A 96 6.75 8.38 -0.54
N ARG A 97 6.83 9.57 -1.14
CA ARG A 97 5.76 10.08 -2.01
C ARG A 97 5.51 9.15 -3.20
N ALA A 98 6.57 8.72 -3.88
CA ALA A 98 6.43 7.79 -5.00
C ALA A 98 5.78 6.47 -4.57
N ALA A 99 6.14 5.94 -3.40
CA ALA A 99 5.54 4.71 -2.86
C ALA A 99 4.06 4.90 -2.49
N GLU A 100 3.68 6.04 -1.91
CA GLU A 100 2.28 6.39 -1.60
C GLU A 100 1.45 6.54 -2.88
N ASP A 101 1.99 7.22 -3.91
CA ASP A 101 1.35 7.36 -5.22
C ASP A 101 1.15 5.98 -5.88
N HIS A 102 2.12 5.07 -5.72
CA HIS A 102 2.00 3.69 -6.21
C HIS A 102 0.94 2.88 -5.46
N GLU A 103 0.82 3.03 -4.13
CA GLU A 103 -0.25 2.38 -3.36
C GLU A 103 -1.62 2.90 -3.76
N ALA A 104 -1.76 4.21 -3.96
CA ALA A 104 -3.00 4.83 -4.41
C ALA A 104 -3.42 4.34 -5.82
N ALA A 105 -2.45 4.11 -6.71
CA ALA A 105 -2.69 3.60 -8.07
C ALA A 105 -2.82 2.06 -8.15
N ALA A 106 -2.51 1.32 -7.08
CA ALA A 106 -2.52 -0.14 -7.09
C ALA A 106 -3.87 -0.78 -7.46
N PRO A 107 -5.04 -0.26 -7.03
CA PRO A 107 -6.33 -0.78 -7.47
C PRO A 107 -6.53 -0.68 -8.99
N ASP A 108 -6.18 0.47 -9.59
CA ASP A 108 -6.26 0.70 -11.04
C ASP A 108 -5.34 -0.25 -11.82
N TYR A 109 -4.12 -0.47 -11.33
CA TYR A 109 -3.20 -1.46 -11.94
C TYR A 109 -3.74 -2.88 -11.88
N ASN A 110 -4.42 -3.25 -10.79
CA ASN A 110 -5.02 -4.57 -10.65
C ASN A 110 -6.21 -4.75 -11.59
N GLU A 111 -7.06 -3.73 -11.75
CA GLU A 111 -8.15 -3.74 -12.72
C GLU A 111 -7.63 -3.94 -14.15
N LYS A 112 -6.65 -3.11 -14.57
CA LYS A 112 -6.00 -3.23 -15.89
C LYS A 112 -5.36 -4.61 -16.10
N ARG A 113 -4.68 -5.16 -15.08
CA ARG A 113 -4.12 -6.52 -15.13
C ARG A 113 -5.19 -7.57 -15.36
N ASN A 114 -6.29 -7.48 -14.62
CA ASN A 114 -7.38 -8.45 -14.69
C ASN A 114 -8.08 -8.40 -16.05
N LEU A 115 -8.28 -7.20 -16.61
CA LEU A 115 -8.83 -7.02 -17.96
C LEU A 115 -7.91 -7.58 -19.05
N ILE A 116 -6.59 -7.38 -18.94
CA ILE A 116 -5.66 -8.02 -19.88
C ILE A 116 -5.71 -9.54 -19.71
N ALA A 117 -5.74 -10.04 -18.47
CA ALA A 117 -5.76 -11.48 -18.18
C ALA A 117 -7.05 -12.17 -18.65
N SER A 118 -8.21 -11.48 -18.61
CA SER A 118 -9.50 -12.04 -19.01
C SER A 118 -9.57 -12.44 -20.50
N ALA A 119 -8.72 -11.85 -21.34
CA ALA A 119 -8.59 -12.27 -22.75
C ALA A 119 -8.13 -13.73 -22.87
N GLY A 120 -7.33 -14.23 -21.92
CA GLY A 120 -6.84 -15.60 -21.88
C GLY A 120 -6.10 -15.99 -23.15
N GLY A 121 -6.65 -16.97 -23.90
CA GLY A 121 -6.12 -17.44 -25.18
C GLY A 121 -6.43 -16.54 -26.38
N ARG A 122 -7.27 -15.51 -26.22
CA ARG A 122 -7.65 -14.57 -27.29
C ARG A 122 -6.69 -13.37 -27.32
N PHE A 123 -6.83 -12.57 -28.38
CA PHE A 123 -6.07 -11.32 -28.52
C PHE A 123 -6.74 -10.19 -27.73
N CYS A 124 -5.91 -9.34 -27.14
CA CYS A 124 -6.29 -8.08 -26.49
C CYS A 124 -5.41 -6.97 -27.07
N ALA A 125 -6.00 -5.84 -27.46
CA ALA A 125 -5.24 -4.68 -27.91
C ALA A 125 -5.05 -3.71 -26.74
N VAL A 126 -3.80 -3.38 -26.42
CA VAL A 126 -3.45 -2.46 -25.35
C VAL A 126 -2.75 -1.24 -25.94
N THR A 127 -3.34 -0.06 -25.75
CA THR A 127 -2.77 1.22 -26.19
C THR A 127 -2.20 1.96 -24.99
N PHE A 128 -0.95 2.41 -25.11
CA PHE A 128 -0.26 3.11 -24.04
C PHE A 128 0.70 4.18 -24.59
N THR A 129 1.02 5.15 -23.75
CA THR A 129 2.04 6.18 -24.04
C THR A 129 3.42 5.62 -23.73
N LYS A 130 4.33 5.75 -24.70
CA LYS A 130 5.75 5.41 -24.57
C LYS A 130 6.52 6.50 -23.83
N ALA A 131 7.76 6.19 -23.45
CA ALA A 131 8.65 7.15 -22.79
C ALA A 131 8.97 8.40 -23.64
N ASP A 132 8.88 8.29 -24.97
CA ASP A 132 9.05 9.41 -25.91
C ASP A 132 7.76 10.23 -26.11
N GLY A 133 6.69 9.94 -25.36
CA GLY A 133 5.40 10.62 -25.46
C GLY A 133 4.51 10.11 -26.60
N THR A 134 5.00 9.21 -27.45
CA THR A 134 4.20 8.66 -28.56
C THR A 134 3.28 7.54 -28.10
N GLU A 135 2.13 7.42 -28.75
CA GLU A 135 1.20 6.31 -28.49
C GLU A 135 1.60 5.05 -29.24
N ARG A 136 1.39 3.90 -28.61
CA ARG A 136 1.56 2.59 -29.26
C ARG A 136 0.44 1.66 -28.87
N THR A 137 -0.14 0.99 -29.86
CA THR A 137 -1.04 -0.16 -29.65
C THR A 137 -0.26 -1.46 -29.79
N MET A 138 -0.36 -2.33 -28.80
CA MET A 138 0.27 -3.65 -28.75
C MET A 138 -0.82 -4.73 -28.79
N GLN A 139 -0.65 -5.73 -29.67
CA GLN A 139 -1.50 -6.91 -29.70
C GLN A 139 -0.96 -7.96 -28.73
N VAL A 140 -1.69 -8.20 -27.65
CA VAL A 140 -1.29 -9.06 -26.53
C VAL A 140 -2.08 -10.38 -26.58
N LYS A 141 -1.40 -11.50 -26.30
CA LYS A 141 -2.03 -12.81 -26.10
C LYS A 141 -1.62 -13.39 -24.75
N PRO A 142 -2.36 -13.13 -23.66
CA PRO A 142 -1.91 -13.39 -22.29
C PRO A 142 -1.53 -14.85 -22.01
N ALA A 143 -2.36 -15.82 -22.43
CA ALA A 143 -2.11 -17.23 -22.17
C ALA A 143 -0.85 -17.77 -22.85
N THR A 144 -0.32 -17.10 -23.88
CA THR A 144 0.91 -17.55 -24.54
C THR A 144 2.13 -17.34 -23.66
N LEU A 145 2.15 -16.28 -22.82
CA LEU A 145 3.34 -15.91 -22.06
C LEU A 145 3.87 -17.05 -21.18
N GLN A 146 2.97 -17.79 -20.53
CA GLN A 146 3.34 -18.88 -19.61
C GLN A 146 4.18 -19.97 -20.27
N HIS A 147 4.02 -20.19 -21.59
CA HIS A 147 4.77 -21.19 -22.35
C HIS A 147 6.19 -20.73 -22.72
N HIS A 148 6.50 -19.44 -22.53
CA HIS A 148 7.79 -18.84 -22.88
C HIS A 148 8.57 -18.32 -21.67
N ILE A 149 8.05 -18.54 -20.45
CA ILE A 149 8.74 -18.23 -19.20
C ILE A 149 9.07 -19.52 -18.47
N LYS A 150 10.22 -19.55 -17.78
CA LYS A 150 10.65 -20.73 -17.02
C LYS A 150 9.79 -20.99 -15.78
N GLY A 151 9.10 -19.97 -15.26
CA GLY A 151 8.26 -20.09 -14.06
C GLY A 151 9.03 -20.74 -12.91
N ASP A 152 8.47 -21.82 -12.36
CA ASP A 152 9.06 -22.56 -11.23
C ASP A 152 10.34 -23.33 -11.59
N ASN A 153 10.58 -23.58 -12.87
CA ASN A 153 11.82 -24.19 -13.37
C ASN A 153 12.96 -23.19 -13.51
N ALA A 154 12.77 -21.92 -13.14
CA ALA A 154 13.84 -20.92 -13.09
C ALA A 154 14.82 -21.19 -11.95
N THR A 155 16.07 -20.75 -12.11
CA THR A 155 17.07 -20.77 -11.02
C THR A 155 16.62 -19.90 -9.85
N ASP A 156 17.11 -20.17 -8.64
CA ASP A 156 16.77 -19.36 -7.46
C ASP A 156 17.17 -17.89 -7.60
N ALA A 157 18.28 -17.63 -8.29
CA ALA A 157 18.68 -16.28 -8.67
C ALA A 157 17.64 -15.63 -9.60
N GLY A 158 17.14 -16.37 -10.60
CA GLY A 158 16.10 -15.91 -11.51
C GLY A 158 14.76 -15.63 -10.82
N LYS A 159 14.33 -16.52 -9.91
CA LYS A 159 13.12 -16.32 -9.09
C LYS A 159 13.23 -15.05 -8.22
N ARG A 160 14.37 -14.86 -7.55
CA ARG A 160 14.64 -13.64 -6.76
C ARG A 160 14.66 -12.38 -7.61
N ALA A 161 15.25 -12.43 -8.81
CA ALA A 161 15.26 -11.30 -9.74
C ALA A 161 13.83 -10.93 -10.19
N ALA A 162 13.00 -11.93 -10.53
CA ALA A 162 11.62 -11.72 -10.92
C ALA A 162 10.79 -11.11 -9.77
N GLN A 163 10.93 -11.63 -8.55
CA GLN A 163 10.30 -11.08 -7.35
C GLN A 163 10.73 -9.63 -7.08
N THR A 164 12.04 -9.36 -7.17
CA THR A 164 12.59 -8.01 -6.98
C THR A 164 12.05 -7.02 -8.01
N ARG A 165 11.96 -7.44 -9.29
CA ARG A 165 11.38 -6.62 -10.36
C ARG A 165 9.90 -6.35 -10.11
N LYS A 166 9.13 -7.36 -9.69
CA LYS A 166 7.70 -7.21 -9.38
C LYS A 166 7.48 -6.25 -8.21
N ALA A 167 8.34 -6.29 -7.18
CA ALA A 167 8.27 -5.39 -6.05
C ALA A 167 8.64 -3.95 -6.43
N ARG A 168 9.73 -3.74 -7.19
CA ARG A 168 10.21 -2.40 -7.56
C ARG A 168 9.42 -1.73 -8.68
N HIS A 169 8.82 -2.52 -9.56
CA HIS A 169 8.09 -2.02 -10.72
C HIS A 169 6.70 -2.68 -10.81
N PRO A 170 5.82 -2.43 -9.83
CA PRO A 170 4.50 -3.07 -9.77
C PRO A 170 3.59 -2.67 -10.93
N HIS A 171 3.88 -1.55 -11.61
CA HIS A 171 3.17 -1.09 -12.80
C HIS A 171 3.64 -1.78 -14.09
N LEU A 172 4.75 -2.53 -14.09
CA LEU A 172 5.21 -3.26 -15.27
C LEU A 172 4.58 -4.65 -15.31
N GLN A 173 3.71 -4.88 -16.31
CA GLN A 173 3.14 -6.19 -16.56
C GLN A 173 3.91 -6.89 -17.70
N PRO A 174 4.48 -8.08 -17.46
CA PRO A 174 5.00 -8.89 -18.56
C PRO A 174 3.82 -9.43 -19.39
N VAL A 175 3.95 -9.35 -20.70
CA VAL A 175 2.93 -9.77 -21.68
C VAL A 175 3.60 -10.46 -22.86
N TRP A 176 2.85 -11.28 -23.60
CA TRP A 176 3.28 -11.78 -24.90
C TRP A 176 2.77 -10.85 -26.01
N ASP A 177 3.69 -10.21 -26.73
CA ASP A 177 3.36 -9.41 -27.93
C ASP A 177 3.23 -10.36 -29.12
N ALA A 178 2.02 -10.48 -29.65
CA ALA A 178 1.70 -11.36 -30.76
C ALA A 178 2.38 -10.96 -32.07
N ASN A 179 2.54 -9.65 -32.31
CA ASN A 179 3.16 -9.13 -33.52
C ASN A 179 4.67 -9.34 -33.48
N ALA A 180 5.30 -9.04 -32.35
CA ALA A 180 6.73 -9.26 -32.16
C ALA A 180 7.11 -10.72 -31.87
N ARG A 181 6.12 -11.58 -31.59
CA ARG A 181 6.28 -12.99 -31.18
C ARG A 181 7.29 -13.16 -30.05
N ALA A 182 7.21 -12.29 -29.05
CA ALA A 182 8.17 -12.26 -27.96
C ALA A 182 7.56 -11.76 -26.63
N PRO A 183 8.12 -12.16 -25.48
CA PRO A 183 7.79 -11.55 -24.20
C PRO A 183 8.22 -10.07 -24.18
N ARG A 184 7.31 -9.18 -23.80
CA ARG A 184 7.57 -7.75 -23.58
C ARG A 184 6.97 -7.31 -22.26
N SER A 185 7.14 -6.04 -21.90
CA SER A 185 6.48 -5.45 -20.74
C SER A 185 5.63 -4.26 -21.19
N VAL A 186 4.46 -4.12 -20.59
CA VAL A 186 3.58 -2.94 -20.72
C VAL A 186 3.57 -2.20 -19.39
N ASN A 187 3.63 -0.88 -19.44
CA ASN A 187 3.47 -0.04 -18.27
C ASN A 187 1.99 0.27 -18.06
N LEU A 188 1.40 -0.25 -16.98
CA LEU A 188 0.00 -0.07 -16.63
C LEU A 188 -0.36 1.37 -16.29
N ALA A 189 0.61 2.15 -15.82
CA ALA A 189 0.42 3.55 -15.48
C ALA A 189 0.20 4.42 -16.72
N THR A 190 0.65 3.98 -17.90
CA THR A 190 0.53 4.76 -19.15
C THR A 190 -0.47 4.17 -20.14
N ILE A 191 -1.26 3.18 -19.71
CA ILE A 191 -2.34 2.62 -20.54
C ILE A 191 -3.44 3.66 -20.67
N LEU A 192 -3.79 3.96 -21.93
CA LEU A 192 -4.89 4.82 -22.32
C LEU A 192 -6.13 3.99 -22.68
N ARG A 193 -5.93 2.80 -23.24
CA ARG A 193 -7.03 1.97 -23.75
C ARG A 193 -6.71 0.48 -23.70
N ILE A 194 -7.69 -0.33 -23.31
CA ILE A 194 -7.67 -1.79 -23.39
C ILE A 194 -8.90 -2.24 -24.17
N ALA A 195 -8.71 -2.95 -25.27
CA ALA A 195 -9.80 -3.58 -26.03
C ALA A 195 -9.69 -5.11 -25.90
N VAL A 196 -10.70 -5.71 -25.28
CA VAL A 196 -10.80 -7.15 -25.00
C VAL A 196 -12.24 -7.59 -25.25
N ASP A 197 -12.43 -8.75 -25.90
CA ASP A 197 -13.74 -9.35 -26.15
C ASP A 197 -14.75 -8.43 -26.87
N GLY A 198 -14.27 -7.52 -27.70
CA GLY A 198 -15.09 -6.53 -28.40
C GLY A 198 -15.52 -5.33 -27.55
N ILE A 199 -15.16 -5.31 -26.26
CA ILE A 199 -15.40 -4.20 -25.35
C ILE A 199 -14.14 -3.33 -25.26
N VAL A 200 -14.34 -2.01 -25.23
CA VAL A 200 -13.26 -1.03 -25.12
C VAL A 200 -13.35 -0.35 -23.76
N HIS A 201 -12.24 -0.39 -23.02
CA HIS A 201 -12.05 0.31 -21.76
C HIS A 201 -11.05 1.45 -21.99
N GLU A 202 -11.47 2.68 -21.70
CA GLU A 202 -10.65 3.87 -21.84
C GLU A 202 -10.28 4.45 -20.47
N TYR A 203 -9.06 4.96 -20.37
CA TYR A 203 -8.48 5.49 -19.15
C TYR A 203 -7.98 6.91 -19.42
N ARG A 204 -8.20 7.81 -18.46
CA ARG A 204 -7.64 9.16 -18.52
C ARG A 204 -6.19 9.13 -18.04
N ALA A 205 -5.33 9.86 -18.74
CA ALA A 205 -3.95 10.10 -18.34
C ALA A 205 -3.86 11.01 -17.12
#